data_AF-A0A9E2YCY9-F1
#
_entry.id   AF-A0A9E2YCY9-F1
#
_cell.length_a   1.000
_cell.length_b   1.000
_cell.length_c   1.000
_cell.angle_alpha   90.00
_cell.angle_beta   90.00
_cell.angle_gamma   90.00
#
_symmetry.space_group_name_H-M   'P 1'
#
loop_
_entity.id
_entity.type
_entity.pdbx_description
1 polymer ?
#
loop_
_entity_poly.entity_id
_entity_poly.type
_entity_poly.pdbx_seq_one_letter_code
_entity_poly.pdbx_strand_id
1 'polypeptide(L)'
;EVKLKDLKKLEPAVIDEDFLRDLGFENEHELRDALREQMVERLTYDVQQSMREQVNEFLLKNVQIELPSKLSDRQADRVVNRRGIDLMMRGMPREQVEANLEKLRTGAKEEAVRELKLFFILAKIADDQNADVDESELNGRVAMLAAQRGARPEKLKQEMSKDGSLQNLYIQLREQKAVDKLLESAQIEEVDLQASKPQE
;
A
#
# COMPACT_ATOMS: atom_id res chain seq x y z
N GLU A 1 -34.55 -6.98 -16.75
CA GLU A 1 -35.70 -6.19 -16.28
C GLU A 1 -35.54 -5.95 -14.77
N VAL A 2 -35.27 -4.71 -14.34
CA VAL A 2 -35.08 -4.39 -12.92
C VAL A 2 -36.44 -4.00 -12.35
N LYS A 3 -36.98 -4.81 -11.43
CA LYS A 3 -38.24 -4.50 -10.72
C LYS A 3 -37.93 -3.74 -9.44
N LEU A 4 -38.31 -2.46 -9.40
CA LEU A 4 -38.28 -1.62 -8.21
C LEU A 4 -39.21 -2.20 -7.15
N LYS A 5 -38.65 -2.62 -6.01
CA LYS A 5 -39.41 -3.18 -4.88
C LYS A 5 -39.78 -2.12 -3.85
N ASP A 6 -38.92 -1.16 -3.61
CA ASP A 6 -39.11 -0.12 -2.59
C ASP A 6 -38.23 1.09 -2.90
N LEU A 7 -38.67 2.28 -2.47
CA LEU A 7 -37.98 3.56 -2.67
C LEU A 7 -37.89 4.26 -1.32
N LYS A 8 -36.72 4.16 -0.69
CA LYS A 8 -36.43 4.76 0.61
C LYS A 8 -35.52 5.97 0.46
N LYS A 9 -35.75 6.97 1.30
CA LYS A 9 -34.88 8.15 1.42
C LYS A 9 -33.98 7.96 2.65
N LEU A 10 -32.68 8.22 2.49
CA LEU A 10 -31.75 8.27 3.62
C LEU A 10 -31.95 9.61 4.34
N GLU A 11 -32.33 9.56 5.62
CA GLU A 11 -32.36 10.72 6.50
C GLU A 11 -31.24 10.59 7.54
N PRO A 12 -30.45 11.65 7.80
CA PRO A 12 -29.42 11.60 8.83
C PRO A 12 -30.03 11.32 10.20
N ALA A 13 -29.41 10.42 10.96
CA ALA A 13 -29.77 10.20 12.35
C ALA A 13 -29.50 11.47 13.18
N VAL A 14 -30.33 11.72 14.19
CA VAL A 14 -30.06 12.75 15.19
C VAL A 14 -28.98 12.21 16.13
N ILE A 15 -27.99 13.03 16.48
CA ILE A 15 -26.96 12.66 17.45
C ILE A 15 -27.55 12.85 18.84
N ASP A 16 -28.31 11.85 19.31
CA ASP A 16 -28.89 11.79 20.66
C ASP A 16 -28.15 10.77 21.54
N GLU A 17 -28.52 10.67 22.83
CA GLU A 17 -27.89 9.73 23.76
C GLU A 17 -28.02 8.26 23.31
N ASP A 18 -29.13 7.90 22.66
CA ASP A 18 -29.35 6.54 22.18
C ASP A 18 -28.43 6.23 20.99
N PHE A 19 -28.26 7.17 20.05
CA PHE A 19 -27.30 7.07 18.95
C PHE A 19 -25.84 6.98 19.45
N LEU A 20 -25.49 7.76 20.48
CA LEU A 20 -24.15 7.72 21.07
C LEU A 20 -23.89 6.40 21.79
N ARG A 21 -24.88 5.87 22.53
CA ARG A 21 -24.78 4.56 23.18
C ARG A 21 -24.68 3.41 22.18
N ASP A 22 -25.42 3.46 21.07
CA ASP A 22 -25.32 2.48 19.98
C ASP A 22 -23.91 2.43 19.37
N LEU A 23 -23.20 3.57 19.37
CA LEU A 23 -21.82 3.68 18.92
C LEU A 23 -20.78 3.44 20.03
N GLY A 24 -21.22 3.29 21.28
CA GLY A 24 -20.34 3.05 22.44
C GLY A 24 -19.66 4.30 23.01
N PHE A 25 -20.20 5.50 22.77
CA PHE A 25 -19.69 6.76 23.31
C PHE A 25 -20.62 7.33 24.40
N GLU A 26 -20.05 7.97 25.42
CA GLU A 26 -20.85 8.54 26.52
C GLU A 26 -21.41 9.93 26.16
N ASN A 27 -20.73 10.67 25.27
CA ASN A 27 -21.12 12.03 24.87
C ASN A 27 -20.62 12.39 23.46
N GLU A 28 -21.17 13.46 22.88
CA GLU A 28 -20.79 13.95 21.54
C GLU A 28 -19.31 14.37 21.47
N HIS A 29 -18.72 14.84 22.57
CA HIS A 29 -17.33 15.27 22.61
C HIS A 29 -16.39 14.08 22.40
N GLU A 30 -16.64 12.95 23.05
CA GLU A 30 -15.89 11.70 22.85
C GLU A 30 -15.99 11.17 21.42
N LEU A 31 -17.20 11.19 20.84
CA LEU A 31 -17.39 10.82 19.44
C LEU A 31 -16.57 11.72 18.51
N ARG A 32 -16.60 13.04 18.74
CA ARG A 32 -15.85 14.01 17.93
C ARG A 32 -14.35 13.85 18.07
N ASP A 33 -13.86 13.56 19.27
CA ASP A 33 -12.44 13.35 19.52
C ASP A 33 -11.95 12.05 18.89
N ALA A 34 -12.70 10.95 19.02
CA ALA A 34 -12.39 9.69 18.35
C ALA A 34 -12.39 9.84 16.82
N LEU A 35 -13.38 10.55 16.26
CA LEU A 35 -13.41 10.86 14.83
C LEU A 35 -12.22 11.74 14.42
N ARG A 36 -11.84 12.72 15.23
CA ARG A 36 -10.67 13.57 14.97
C ARG A 36 -9.40 12.74 14.97
N GLU A 37 -9.22 11.86 15.95
CA GLU A 37 -8.06 10.97 16.04
C GLU A 37 -7.97 10.06 14.80
N GLN A 38 -9.07 9.39 14.42
CA GLN A 38 -9.11 8.59 13.19
C GLN A 38 -8.80 9.41 11.93
N MET A 39 -9.30 10.64 11.83
CA MET A 39 -8.99 11.53 10.70
C MET A 39 -7.52 11.93 10.68
N VAL A 40 -6.94 12.26 11.83
CA VAL A 40 -5.51 12.60 11.96
C VAL A 40 -4.64 11.41 11.61
N GLU A 41 -4.94 10.21 12.10
CA GLU A 41 -4.22 8.99 11.75
C GLU A 41 -4.27 8.73 10.23
N ARG A 42 -5.47 8.85 9.63
CA ARG A 42 -5.65 8.67 8.20
C ARG A 42 -4.88 9.70 7.38
N LEU A 43 -4.98 10.98 7.73
CA LEU A 43 -4.26 12.05 7.03
C LEU A 43 -2.75 11.87 7.17
N THR A 44 -2.27 11.50 8.35
CA THR A 44 -0.84 11.24 8.59
C THR A 44 -0.35 10.09 7.72
N TYR A 45 -1.14 9.02 7.61
CA TYR A 45 -0.83 7.91 6.71
C TYR A 45 -0.79 8.36 5.24
N ASP A 46 -1.79 9.11 4.78
CA ASP A 46 -1.87 9.59 3.39
C ASP A 46 -0.70 10.52 3.03
N VAL A 47 -0.33 11.42 3.94
CA VAL A 47 0.83 12.32 3.79
C VAL A 47 2.13 11.52 3.72
N GLN A 48 2.32 10.53 4.60
CA GLN A 48 3.48 9.64 4.55
C GLN A 48 3.57 8.86 3.23
N GLN A 49 2.45 8.33 2.72
CA GLN A 49 2.42 7.66 1.43
C GLN A 49 2.79 8.63 0.29
N SER A 50 2.23 9.84 0.30
CA SER A 50 2.54 10.86 -0.71
C SER A 50 4.01 11.25 -0.71
N MET A 51 4.61 11.46 0.47
CA MET A 51 6.05 11.74 0.58
C MET A 51 6.91 10.61 0.03
N ARG A 52 6.56 9.35 0.34
CA ARG A 52 7.26 8.17 -0.21
C ARG A 52 7.15 8.10 -1.73
N GLU A 53 5.95 8.34 -2.28
CA GLU A 53 5.72 8.38 -3.73
C GLU A 53 6.59 9.45 -4.40
N GLN A 54 6.64 10.66 -3.83
CA GLN A 54 7.47 11.75 -4.35
C GLN A 54 8.96 11.42 -4.35
N VAL A 55 9.47 10.79 -3.28
CA VAL A 55 10.87 10.31 -3.23
C VAL A 55 11.11 9.26 -4.31
N ASN A 56 10.21 8.29 -4.46
CA ASN A 56 10.35 7.24 -5.47
C ASN A 56 10.36 7.83 -6.89
N GLU A 57 9.46 8.77 -7.18
CA GLU A 57 9.44 9.49 -8.46
C GLU A 57 10.73 10.27 -8.70
N PHE A 58 11.23 10.98 -7.68
CA PHE A 58 12.47 11.73 -7.77
C PHE A 58 13.66 10.82 -8.08
N LEU A 59 13.75 9.67 -7.39
CA LEU A 59 14.79 8.67 -7.64
C LEU A 59 14.71 8.12 -9.08
N LEU A 60 13.51 7.79 -9.56
CA LEU A 60 13.31 7.29 -10.93
C LEU A 60 13.63 8.32 -12.01
N LYS A 61 13.40 9.62 -11.75
CA LYS A 61 13.70 10.72 -12.70
C LYS A 61 15.19 11.02 -12.77
N ASN A 62 15.91 10.94 -11.65
CA ASN A 62 17.32 11.34 -11.59
C ASN A 62 18.32 10.20 -11.81
N VAL A 63 17.91 8.94 -11.58
CA VAL A 63 18.81 7.79 -11.70
C VAL A 63 18.52 7.01 -12.97
N GLN A 64 19.48 7.02 -13.90
CA GLN A 64 19.43 6.20 -15.11
C GLN A 64 20.09 4.84 -14.86
N ILE A 65 19.27 3.79 -14.86
CA ILE A 65 19.73 2.39 -14.83
C ILE A 65 19.23 1.69 -16.08
N GLU A 66 20.14 1.01 -16.78
CA GLU A 66 19.81 0.09 -17.85
C GLU A 66 19.53 -1.29 -17.25
N LEU A 67 18.28 -1.75 -17.36
CA LEU A 67 17.91 -3.10 -16.95
C LEU A 67 18.02 -4.06 -18.13
N PRO A 68 18.59 -5.27 -17.93
CA PRO A 68 18.56 -6.30 -18.95
C PRO A 68 17.11 -6.65 -19.33
N SER A 69 16.80 -6.60 -20.63
CA SER A 69 15.43 -6.81 -21.16
C SER A 69 14.79 -8.11 -20.68
N LYS A 70 15.58 -9.19 -20.56
CA LYS A 70 15.12 -10.49 -20.07
C LYS A 70 14.62 -10.46 -18.63
N LEU A 71 15.16 -9.58 -17.77
CA LEU A 71 14.70 -9.43 -16.39
C LEU A 71 13.40 -8.64 -16.32
N SER A 72 13.30 -7.55 -17.08
CA SER A 72 12.06 -6.77 -17.17
C SER A 72 10.90 -7.57 -17.75
N ASP A 73 11.15 -8.39 -18.76
CA ASP A 73 10.10 -9.21 -19.40
C ASP A 73 9.56 -10.27 -18.44
N ARG A 74 10.44 -10.95 -17.68
CA ARG A 74 10.03 -11.92 -16.66
C ARG A 74 9.23 -11.29 -15.53
N GLN A 75 9.55 -10.05 -15.14
CA GLN A 75 8.79 -9.34 -14.13
C GLN A 75 7.43 -8.88 -14.68
N ALA A 76 7.41 -8.34 -15.90
CA ALA A 76 6.19 -7.95 -16.58
C ALA A 76 5.21 -9.13 -16.71
N ASP A 77 5.70 -10.30 -17.14
CA ASP A 77 4.88 -11.51 -17.24
C ASP A 77 4.31 -11.92 -15.87
N ARG A 78 5.09 -11.79 -14.79
CA ARG A 78 4.59 -12.06 -13.42
C ARG A 78 3.48 -11.08 -13.00
N VAL A 79 3.64 -9.79 -13.28
CA VAL A 79 2.63 -8.76 -12.98
C VAL A 79 1.35 -8.99 -13.79
N VAL A 80 1.48 -9.27 -15.09
CA VAL A 80 0.35 -9.58 -15.99
C VAL A 80 -0.39 -10.83 -15.52
N ASN A 81 0.33 -11.89 -15.17
CA ASN A 81 -0.28 -13.14 -14.67
C ASN A 81 -1.04 -12.91 -13.35
N ARG A 82 -0.46 -12.15 -12.41
CA ARG A 82 -1.14 -11.79 -11.15
C ARG A 82 -2.44 -11.01 -11.42
N ARG A 83 -2.38 -9.98 -12.27
CA ARG A 83 -3.57 -9.21 -12.67
C ARG A 83 -4.63 -10.07 -13.35
N GLY A 84 -4.22 -11.02 -14.20
CA GLY A 84 -5.12 -11.97 -14.82
C GLY A 84 -5.85 -12.85 -13.81
N ILE A 85 -5.14 -13.36 -12.81
CA ILE A 85 -5.72 -14.14 -11.71
C ILE A 85 -6.70 -13.28 -10.91
N ASP A 86 -6.35 -12.04 -10.59
CA ASP A 86 -7.23 -11.12 -9.86
C ASP A 86 -8.53 -10.80 -10.63
N LEU A 87 -8.44 -10.61 -11.95
CA LEU A 87 -9.61 -10.37 -12.82
C LEU A 87 -10.50 -11.62 -12.90
N MET A 88 -9.91 -12.81 -12.98
CA MET A 88 -10.66 -14.07 -12.94
C MET A 88 -11.36 -14.26 -11.58
N MET A 89 -10.70 -13.93 -10.46
CA MET A 89 -11.30 -14.00 -9.12
C MET A 89 -12.47 -13.02 -8.96
N ARG A 90 -12.46 -11.90 -9.68
CA ARG A 90 -13.58 -10.93 -9.74
C ARG A 90 -14.73 -11.39 -10.66
N GLY A 91 -14.66 -12.58 -11.24
CA GLY A 91 -15.73 -13.19 -12.04
C GLY A 91 -15.72 -12.80 -13.52
N MET A 92 -14.64 -12.22 -14.04
CA MET A 92 -14.54 -11.87 -15.47
C MET A 92 -14.30 -13.14 -16.34
N PRO A 93 -15.03 -13.30 -17.47
CA PRO A 93 -14.84 -14.44 -18.36
C PRO A 93 -13.47 -14.44 -19.04
N ARG A 94 -12.88 -15.62 -19.23
CA ARG A 94 -11.50 -15.81 -19.70
C ARG A 94 -11.17 -15.07 -21.00
N GLU A 95 -12.09 -15.08 -21.97
CA GLU A 95 -11.89 -14.41 -23.27
C GLU A 95 -11.76 -12.88 -23.12
N GLN A 96 -12.49 -12.28 -22.18
CA GLN A 96 -12.35 -10.85 -21.86
C GLN A 96 -11.09 -10.57 -21.05
N VAL A 97 -10.67 -11.52 -20.21
CA VAL A 97 -9.39 -11.41 -19.49
C VAL A 97 -8.24 -11.43 -20.49
N GLU A 98 -8.19 -12.37 -21.44
CA GLU A 98 -7.13 -12.45 -22.45
C GLU A 98 -7.03 -11.19 -23.31
N ALA A 99 -8.15 -10.64 -23.80
CA ALA A 99 -8.17 -9.39 -24.54
C ALA A 99 -7.69 -8.18 -23.72
N ASN A 100 -7.95 -8.17 -22.40
CA ASN A 100 -7.43 -7.16 -21.49
C ASN A 100 -5.94 -7.38 -21.18
N LEU A 101 -5.49 -8.63 -21.04
CA LEU A 101 -4.09 -8.95 -20.72
C LEU A 101 -3.13 -8.46 -21.80
N GLU A 102 -3.51 -8.52 -23.07
CA GLU A 102 -2.66 -8.05 -24.17
C GLU A 102 -2.45 -6.52 -24.12
N LYS A 103 -3.51 -5.75 -23.81
CA LYS A 103 -3.41 -4.30 -23.56
C LYS A 103 -2.63 -3.98 -22.30
N LEU A 104 -2.81 -4.78 -21.25
CA LEU A 104 -2.12 -4.63 -19.98
C LEU A 104 -0.63 -4.96 -20.09
N ARG A 105 -0.21 -5.77 -21.08
CA ARG A 105 1.18 -6.22 -21.18
C ARG A 105 2.17 -5.09 -21.43
N THR A 106 1.83 -4.11 -22.28
CA THR A 106 2.71 -2.96 -22.55
C THR A 106 2.85 -2.07 -21.30
N GLY A 107 1.73 -1.72 -20.65
CA GLY A 107 1.75 -0.94 -19.41
C GLY A 107 2.43 -1.68 -18.25
N ALA A 108 2.18 -2.98 -18.12
CA ALA A 108 2.81 -3.82 -17.11
C ALA A 108 4.33 -3.97 -17.33
N LYS A 109 4.81 -3.89 -18.59
CA LYS A 109 6.24 -3.88 -18.88
C LYS A 109 6.90 -2.58 -18.41
N GLU A 110 6.29 -1.44 -18.69
CA GLU A 110 6.79 -0.14 -18.21
C GLU A 110 6.75 -0.05 -16.68
N GLU A 111 5.68 -0.55 -16.06
CA GLU A 111 5.53 -0.66 -14.62
C GLU A 111 6.58 -1.59 -14.00
N ALA A 112 6.78 -2.78 -14.57
CA ALA A 112 7.79 -3.73 -14.11
C ALA A 112 9.22 -3.17 -14.23
N VAL A 113 9.51 -2.41 -15.30
CA VAL A 113 10.80 -1.72 -15.44
C VAL A 113 10.96 -0.66 -14.35
N ARG A 114 9.92 0.13 -14.06
CA ARG A 114 9.95 1.14 -12.98
C ARG A 114 10.14 0.50 -11.62
N GLU A 115 9.38 -0.54 -11.28
CA GLU A 115 9.50 -1.28 -10.02
C GLU A 115 10.90 -1.88 -9.84
N LEU A 116 11.44 -2.54 -10.88
CA LEU A 116 12.78 -3.12 -10.80
C LEU A 116 13.86 -2.05 -10.64
N LYS A 117 13.75 -0.91 -11.34
CA LYS A 117 14.68 0.21 -11.16
C LYS A 117 14.64 0.70 -9.73
N LEU A 118 13.44 0.95 -9.21
CA LEU A 118 13.25 1.43 -7.85
C LEU A 118 13.83 0.44 -6.83
N PHE A 119 13.55 -0.85 -6.99
CA PHE A 119 14.11 -1.92 -6.17
C PHE A 119 15.64 -1.85 -6.08
N PHE A 120 16.34 -1.77 -7.21
CA PHE A 120 17.80 -1.72 -7.20
C PHE A 120 18.35 -0.42 -6.62
N ILE A 121 17.69 0.72 -6.88
CA ILE A 121 18.08 2.02 -6.33
C ILE A 121 17.94 2.00 -4.80
N LEU A 122 16.78 1.60 -4.29
CA LEU A 122 16.52 1.54 -2.85
C LEU A 122 17.41 0.51 -2.15
N ALA A 123 17.67 -0.64 -2.77
CA ALA A 123 18.60 -1.62 -2.22
C ALA A 123 20.01 -1.03 -2.09
N LYS A 124 20.48 -0.28 -3.11
CA LYS A 124 21.79 0.37 -3.07
C LYS A 124 21.87 1.47 -2.01
N ILE A 125 20.81 2.28 -1.88
CA ILE A 125 20.71 3.31 -0.83
C ILE A 125 20.69 2.66 0.55
N ALA A 126 19.96 1.54 0.71
CA ALA A 126 19.93 0.80 1.96
C ALA A 126 21.31 0.26 2.34
N ASP A 127 22.09 -0.22 1.38
CA ASP A 127 23.49 -0.62 1.59
C ASP A 127 24.34 0.60 2.00
N ASP A 128 24.27 1.70 1.26
CA ASP A 128 25.12 2.88 1.47
C ASP A 128 24.83 3.60 2.79
N GLN A 129 23.57 3.61 3.24
CA GLN A 129 23.17 4.20 4.51
C GLN A 129 23.16 3.21 5.69
N ASN A 130 23.61 1.97 5.49
CA ASN A 130 23.51 0.89 6.49
C ASN A 130 22.10 0.79 7.09
N ALA A 131 21.08 0.85 6.23
CA ALA A 131 19.70 0.56 6.60
C ALA A 131 19.51 -0.96 6.56
N ASP A 132 19.86 -1.62 7.65
CA ASP A 132 19.52 -3.02 7.88
C ASP A 132 18.26 -3.13 8.77
N VAL A 133 17.55 -4.24 8.65
CA VAL A 133 16.36 -4.54 9.44
C VAL A 133 16.74 -5.53 10.53
N ASP A 134 16.57 -5.12 11.78
CA ASP A 134 16.90 -5.98 12.92
C ASP A 134 15.83 -7.06 13.12
N GLU A 135 16.21 -8.17 13.75
CA GLU A 135 15.28 -9.27 14.00
C GLU A 135 14.09 -8.83 14.87
N SER A 136 14.30 -7.87 15.78
CA SER A 136 13.23 -7.28 16.59
C SER A 136 12.17 -6.57 15.76
N GLU A 137 12.59 -5.83 14.72
CA GLU A 137 11.68 -5.10 13.84
C GLU A 137 10.89 -6.07 12.96
N LEU A 138 11.58 -7.08 12.42
CA LEU A 138 10.95 -8.14 11.64
C LEU A 138 9.92 -8.90 12.50
N ASN A 139 10.28 -9.28 13.73
CA ASN A 139 9.38 -9.93 14.67
C ASN A 139 8.19 -9.05 15.05
N GLY A 140 8.42 -7.75 15.27
CA GLY A 140 7.36 -6.78 15.55
C GLY A 140 6.35 -6.69 14.40
N ARG A 141 6.84 -6.62 13.16
CA ARG A 141 5.97 -6.59 11.98
C ARG A 141 5.19 -7.88 11.79
N VAL A 142 5.82 -9.04 12.03
CA VAL A 142 5.13 -10.34 12.00
C VAL A 142 4.07 -10.41 13.10
N ALA A 143 4.35 -9.92 14.31
CA ALA A 143 3.38 -9.90 15.40
C ALA A 143 2.15 -9.03 15.06
N MET A 144 2.36 -7.86 14.44
CA MET A 144 1.28 -7.00 13.96
C MET A 144 0.42 -7.70 12.89
N LEU A 145 1.05 -8.35 11.90
CA LEU A 145 0.33 -9.13 10.87
C LEU A 145 -0.41 -10.33 11.48
N ALA A 146 0.17 -10.97 12.49
CA ALA A 146 -0.46 -12.08 13.19
C ALA A 146 -1.71 -11.62 13.96
N ALA A 147 -1.65 -10.46 14.64
CA ALA A 147 -2.80 -9.89 15.33
C ALA A 147 -3.96 -9.58 14.37
N GLN A 148 -3.68 -9.00 13.19
CA GLN A 148 -4.70 -8.74 12.16
C GLN A 148 -5.35 -10.01 11.61
N ARG A 149 -4.59 -11.12 11.53
CA ARG A 149 -5.08 -12.40 11.02
C ARG A 149 -5.63 -13.33 12.10
N GLY A 150 -5.60 -12.93 13.37
CA GLY A 150 -5.97 -13.79 14.50
C GLY A 150 -5.05 -15.02 14.66
N ALA A 151 -3.80 -14.94 14.20
CA ALA A 151 -2.83 -16.03 14.24
C ALA A 151 -1.80 -15.83 15.37
N ARG A 152 -1.13 -16.91 15.78
CA ARG A 152 0.02 -16.81 16.71
C ARG A 152 1.26 -16.32 15.95
N PRO A 153 2.01 -15.32 16.47
CA PRO A 153 3.17 -14.75 15.78
C PRO A 153 4.23 -15.79 15.39
N GLU A 154 4.56 -16.73 16.28
CA GLU A 154 5.56 -17.78 16.00
C GLU A 154 5.13 -18.71 14.86
N LYS A 155 3.85 -19.09 14.84
CA LYS A 155 3.29 -19.95 13.79
C LYS A 155 3.32 -19.22 12.45
N LEU A 156 2.92 -17.94 12.44
CA LEU A 156 2.97 -17.13 11.22
C LEU A 156 4.41 -16.94 10.74
N LYS A 157 5.38 -16.67 11.63
CA LYS A 157 6.81 -16.58 11.27
C LYS A 157 7.31 -17.86 10.62
N GLN A 158 6.96 -19.02 11.16
CA GLN A 158 7.35 -20.32 10.59
C GLN A 158 6.71 -20.57 9.22
N GLU A 159 5.43 -20.24 9.05
CA GLU A 159 4.75 -20.34 7.75
C GLU A 159 5.41 -19.42 6.72
N MET A 160 5.64 -18.16 7.10
CA MET A 160 6.29 -17.16 6.25
C MET A 160 7.75 -17.53 5.91
N SER A 161 8.44 -18.21 6.81
CA SER A 161 9.79 -18.70 6.55
C SER A 161 9.79 -19.87 5.56
N LYS A 162 8.73 -20.70 5.55
CA LYS A 162 8.62 -21.86 4.65
C LYS A 162 8.20 -21.47 3.24
N ASP A 163 7.32 -20.49 3.10
CA ASP A 163 6.83 -20.01 1.81
C ASP A 163 7.71 -18.89 1.19
N GLY A 164 8.74 -18.44 1.92
CA GLY A 164 9.67 -17.39 1.49
C GLY A 164 9.13 -15.96 1.65
N SER A 165 7.90 -15.78 2.13
CA SER A 165 7.31 -14.46 2.35
C SER A 165 7.99 -13.68 3.48
N LEU A 166 8.68 -14.34 4.40
CA LEU A 166 9.48 -13.69 5.44
C LEU A 166 10.64 -12.88 4.84
N GLN A 167 11.30 -13.43 3.81
CA GLN A 167 12.37 -12.73 3.11
C GLN A 167 11.83 -11.51 2.35
N ASN A 168 10.65 -11.65 1.72
CA ASN A 168 9.98 -10.51 1.08
C ASN A 168 9.61 -9.43 2.09
N LEU A 169 9.14 -9.80 3.29
CA LEU A 169 8.84 -8.85 4.35
C LEU A 169 10.10 -8.11 4.81
N TYR A 170 11.22 -8.82 4.98
CA TYR A 170 12.50 -8.20 5.30
C TYR A 170 12.94 -7.19 4.24
N ILE A 171 12.87 -7.56 2.95
CA ILE A 171 13.18 -6.67 1.82
C ILE A 171 12.29 -5.41 1.86
N GLN A 172 10.99 -5.57 2.06
CA GLN A 172 10.05 -4.45 2.15
C GLN A 172 10.35 -3.51 3.32
N LEU A 173 10.65 -4.06 4.51
CA LEU A 173 11.04 -3.26 5.67
C LEU A 173 12.34 -2.50 5.41
N ARG A 174 13.28 -3.13 4.69
CA ARG A 174 14.55 -2.53 4.35
C ARG A 174 14.39 -1.36 3.37
N GLU A 175 13.56 -1.53 2.35
CA GLU A 175 13.18 -0.45 1.43
C GLU A 175 12.49 0.70 2.15
N GLN A 176 11.56 0.40 3.06
CA GLN A 176 10.88 1.42 3.86
C GLN A 176 11.87 2.23 4.69
N LYS A 177 12.80 1.57 5.38
CA LYS A 177 13.87 2.23 6.14
C LYS A 177 14.78 3.09 5.26
N ALA A 178 15.10 2.63 4.06
CA ALA A 178 15.91 3.41 3.12
C ALA A 178 15.21 4.72 2.73
N VAL A 179 13.91 4.64 2.41
CA VAL A 179 13.11 5.84 2.11
C VAL A 179 12.99 6.75 3.34
N ASP A 180 12.80 6.19 4.53
CA ASP A 180 12.65 6.96 5.76
C ASP A 180 13.93 7.75 6.09
N LYS A 181 15.10 7.12 5.94
CA LYS A 181 16.40 7.82 6.07
C LYS A 181 16.63 8.87 5.00
N LEU A 182 16.13 8.67 3.77
CA LEU A 182 16.17 9.72 2.74
C LEU A 182 15.31 10.92 3.16
N LEU A 183 14.11 10.66 3.68
CA LEU A 183 13.19 11.70 4.15
C LEU A 183 13.78 12.49 5.33
N GLU A 184 14.53 11.87 6.23
CA GLU A 184 15.25 12.57 7.31
C GLU A 184 16.25 13.61 6.79
N SER A 185 16.85 13.36 5.63
CA SER A 185 17.79 14.27 4.96
C SER A 185 17.15 15.18 3.91
N ALA A 186 15.86 14.98 3.61
CA ALA A 186 15.15 15.70 2.58
C ALA A 186 14.63 17.05 3.10
N GLN A 187 14.57 18.03 2.20
CA GLN A 187 13.91 19.30 2.49
C GLN A 187 12.40 19.12 2.30
N ILE A 188 11.65 19.10 3.40
CA ILE A 188 10.20 18.95 3.40
C ILE A 188 9.57 20.35 3.41
N GLU A 189 8.78 20.65 2.39
CA GLU A 189 7.95 21.86 2.35
C GLU A 189 6.51 21.49 2.72
N GLU A 190 6.00 22.09 3.80
CA GLU A 190 4.60 21.94 4.19
C GLU A 190 3.71 22.76 3.26
N VAL A 191 2.80 22.07 2.57
CA VAL A 191 1.79 22.68 1.71
C VAL A 191 0.40 22.49 2.32
N ASP A 192 -0.40 23.54 2.23
CA ASP A 192 -1.75 23.55 2.79
C ASP A 192 -2.68 22.60 2.01
N LEU A 193 -3.54 21.87 2.72
CA LEU A 193 -4.39 20.77 2.18
C LEU A 193 -5.32 21.20 1.03
N GLN A 194 -5.53 22.50 0.83
CA GLN A 194 -6.36 23.03 -0.25
C GLN A 194 -5.71 22.94 -1.64
N ALA A 195 -4.39 22.77 -1.72
CA ALA A 195 -3.64 22.77 -2.99
C ALA A 195 -3.60 21.40 -3.69
N SER A 196 -3.94 20.31 -3.01
CA SER A 196 -3.84 18.94 -3.54
C SER A 196 -5.21 18.31 -3.83
N LYS A 197 -6.09 18.99 -4.57
CA LYS A 197 -7.18 18.27 -5.23
C LYS A 197 -6.56 17.43 -6.36
N PRO A 198 -6.86 16.12 -6.45
CA PRO A 198 -6.50 15.35 -7.64
C PRO A 198 -7.13 16.04 -8.85
N GLN A 199 -6.36 16.23 -9.92
CA GLN A 199 -6.93 16.61 -11.22
C GLN A 199 -7.94 15.51 -11.60
N GLU A 200 -9.20 15.90 -11.78
CA GLU A 200 -10.28 15.05 -12.31
C GLU A 200 -9.95 14.47 -13.70
#